data_AF-A0A8T2N566-F1
#
_entry.id   AF-A0A8T2N566-F1
#
_cell.length_a   1.000
_cell.length_b   1.000
_cell.length_c   1.000
_cell.angle_alpha   90.00
_cell.angle_beta   90.00
_cell.angle_gamma   90.00
#
_symmetry.space_group_name_H-M   'P 1'
#
loop_
_entity.id
_entity.type
_entity.pdbx_description
1 polymer ?
#
loop_
_entity_poly.entity_id
_entity_poly.type
_entity_poly.pdbx_seq_one_letter_code
_entity_poly.pdbx_strand_id
1 'polypeptide(L)'
;MAEQHDEPLLAPAPTVVNMGQSESDVNKKAFKVAGFTVLACLLIAGQALTAYFLLNQKSQISSLEENTNSLQKELNRRPSAPSAAKTMHVPMYNMPMLIDETSEDKGNYLPMQCWKSTGMCWCVDSNGSMIEGSLNEGPVNCAGMPR
;
A
#
# COMPACT_ATOMS: atom_id res chain seq x y z
N MET A 1 42.73 45.25 -18.36
CA MET A 1 42.98 44.25 -17.29
C MET A 1 43.09 45.05 -16.00
N ALA A 2 42.20 45.03 -15.01
CA ALA A 2 41.06 44.17 -14.63
C ALA A 2 40.04 45.03 -13.81
N GLU A 3 38.73 44.92 -14.10
CA GLU A 3 37.60 44.40 -13.27
C GLU A 3 37.16 45.25 -12.03
N GLN A 4 35.90 45.74 -11.90
CA GLN A 4 34.61 45.02 -11.61
C GLN A 4 34.53 44.72 -10.09
N HIS A 5 33.49 44.98 -9.28
CA HIS A 5 32.06 45.28 -9.43
C HIS A 5 31.58 45.74 -8.04
N ASP A 6 30.70 46.74 -7.97
CA ASP A 6 29.99 47.11 -6.74
C ASP A 6 28.49 46.89 -6.97
N GLU A 7 27.89 45.92 -6.28
CA GLU A 7 26.44 45.80 -6.16
C GLU A 7 26.07 45.20 -4.79
N PRO A 8 25.40 45.98 -3.92
CA PRO A 8 24.64 45.45 -2.81
C PRO A 8 23.13 45.46 -3.11
N LEU A 9 22.56 44.27 -3.28
CA LEU A 9 21.37 43.73 -2.61
C LEU A 9 20.20 44.71 -2.27
N LEU A 10 19.04 44.56 -2.93
CA LEU A 10 17.69 44.76 -2.33
C LEU A 10 16.58 44.10 -3.20
N ALA A 11 15.62 43.42 -2.57
CA ALA A 11 14.54 42.62 -3.20
C ALA A 11 13.25 43.44 -3.52
N PRO A 12 12.04 42.84 -3.72
CA PRO A 12 11.43 42.44 -5.00
C PRO A 12 10.10 43.16 -5.34
N ALA A 13 9.71 43.25 -6.63
CA ALA A 13 8.31 43.47 -7.06
C ALA A 13 8.13 43.30 -8.60
N PRO A 14 6.90 43.04 -9.09
CA PRO A 14 6.67 42.17 -10.24
C PRO A 14 6.57 42.95 -11.55
N THR A 15 7.36 42.56 -12.55
CA THR A 15 7.11 42.96 -13.93
C THR A 15 6.50 41.77 -14.67
N VAL A 16 5.17 41.88 -14.78
CA VAL A 16 4.29 41.25 -15.77
C VAL A 16 5.09 40.68 -16.95
N VAL A 17 5.02 39.36 -17.12
CA VAL A 17 5.49 38.69 -18.33
C VAL A 17 4.64 39.26 -19.47
N ASN A 18 5.24 40.18 -20.22
CA ASN A 18 4.66 40.70 -21.46
C ASN A 18 4.70 39.56 -22.48
N MET A 19 3.67 38.71 -22.42
CA MET A 19 3.44 37.66 -23.40
C MET A 19 2.89 38.36 -24.64
N GLY A 20 3.80 38.71 -25.55
CA GLY A 20 3.52 39.49 -26.75
C GLY A 20 2.27 38.98 -27.47
N GLN A 21 1.15 39.68 -27.25
CA GLN A 21 0.01 39.64 -28.14
C GLN A 21 0.37 40.58 -29.29
N SER A 22 1.09 40.05 -30.27
CA SER A 22 1.23 40.71 -31.56
C SER A 22 -0.10 40.55 -32.30
N GLU A 23 -0.88 41.62 -32.24
CA GLU A 23 -1.95 41.93 -33.18
C GLU A 23 -1.39 41.85 -34.62
N SER A 24 -1.88 40.93 -35.44
CA SER A 24 -1.73 41.02 -36.89
C SER A 24 -2.76 40.14 -37.61
N ASP A 25 -3.66 40.85 -38.28
CA ASP A 25 -4.65 40.36 -39.23
C ASP A 25 -3.95 39.76 -40.45
N VAL A 26 -3.40 38.55 -40.34
CA VAL A 26 -2.83 37.79 -41.47
C VAL A 26 -3.20 36.32 -41.34
N ASN A 27 -4.31 35.95 -42.00
CA ASN A 27 -4.72 34.59 -42.33
C ASN A 27 -4.96 33.62 -41.16
N LYS A 28 -6.24 33.51 -40.76
CA LYS A 28 -6.85 32.56 -39.81
C LYS A 28 -6.48 31.06 -39.98
N LYS A 29 -5.76 30.71 -41.04
CA LYS A 29 -5.24 29.35 -41.31
C LYS A 29 -3.86 29.09 -40.71
N ALA A 30 -3.01 30.12 -40.56
CA ALA A 30 -1.65 29.98 -40.04
C ALA A 30 -1.59 29.81 -38.52
N PHE A 31 -2.46 30.52 -37.78
CA PHE A 31 -2.58 30.39 -36.33
C PHE A 31 -3.01 28.97 -35.91
N LYS A 32 -3.85 28.32 -36.73
CA LYS A 32 -4.32 26.96 -36.47
C LYS A 32 -3.19 25.94 -36.63
N VAL A 33 -2.33 26.11 -37.63
CA VAL A 33 -1.15 25.25 -37.85
C VAL A 33 -0.13 25.41 -36.73
N ALA A 34 0.21 26.65 -36.36
CA ALA A 34 1.12 26.93 -35.26
C ALA A 34 0.59 26.41 -33.91
N GLY A 35 -0.72 26.53 -33.68
CA GLY A 35 -1.38 25.98 -32.48
C GLY A 35 -1.33 24.44 -32.42
N PHE A 36 -1.62 23.76 -33.52
CA PHE A 36 -1.54 22.29 -33.56
C PHE A 36 -0.12 21.76 -33.38
N THR A 37 0.89 22.44 -33.95
CA THR A 37 2.29 22.03 -33.77
C THR A 37 2.75 22.20 -32.33
N VAL A 38 2.39 23.29 -31.66
CA VAL A 38 2.73 23.50 -30.25
C VAL A 38 2.00 22.49 -29.36
N LEU A 39 0.73 22.20 -29.63
CA LEU A 39 -0.03 21.18 -28.92
C LEU A 39 0.61 19.79 -29.08
N ALA A 40 1.02 19.42 -30.30
CA ALA A 40 1.72 18.17 -30.56
C ALA A 40 3.04 18.07 -29.79
N CYS A 41 3.85 19.15 -29.78
CA CYS A 41 5.10 19.19 -29.01
C CYS A 41 4.87 19.04 -27.50
N LEU A 42 3.86 19.70 -26.94
CA LEU A 42 3.51 19.58 -25.52
C LEU A 42 3.04 18.16 -25.16
N LEU A 43 2.28 17.51 -26.05
CA LEU A 43 1.86 16.12 -25.87
C LEU A 43 3.05 15.15 -25.92
N ILE A 44 3.98 15.33 -26.87
CA ILE A 44 5.19 14.50 -26.99
C ILE A 44 6.08 14.65 -25.75
N ALA A 45 6.29 15.88 -25.27
CA ALA A 45 7.05 16.14 -24.05
C ALA A 45 6.37 15.55 -22.81
N GLY A 46 5.03 15.64 -22.72
CA GLY A 46 4.25 15.04 -21.65
C GLY A 46 4.40 13.52 -21.59
N GLN A 47 4.29 12.83 -22.73
CA GLN A 47 4.50 11.39 -22.83
C GLN A 47 5.94 10.99 -22.43
N ALA A 48 6.94 11.77 -22.84
CA ALA A 48 8.34 11.54 -22.47
C ALA A 48 8.56 11.68 -20.96
N LEU A 49 7.94 12.66 -20.31
CA LEU A 49 7.98 12.82 -18.85
C LEU A 49 7.27 11.66 -18.14
N THR A 50 6.08 11.26 -18.59
CA THR A 50 5.37 10.09 -18.03
C THR A 50 6.21 8.82 -18.16
N ALA A 51 6.80 8.57 -19.33
CA ALA A 51 7.71 7.45 -19.54
C ALA A 51 8.96 7.54 -18.66
N TYR A 52 9.56 8.73 -18.53
CA TYR A 52 10.72 8.95 -17.68
C TYR A 52 10.43 8.62 -16.22
N PHE A 53 9.32 9.09 -15.66
CA PHE A 53 8.92 8.75 -14.28
C PHE A 53 8.62 7.26 -14.09
N LEU A 54 7.98 6.61 -15.08
CA LEU A 54 7.74 5.17 -15.07
C LEU A 54 9.05 4.36 -15.13
N LEU A 55 10.02 4.82 -15.93
CA LEU A 55 11.34 4.20 -16.05
C LEU A 55 12.20 4.44 -14.80
N ASN A 56 12.05 5.59 -14.15
CA ASN A 56 12.78 5.91 -12.93
C ASN A 56 12.33 5.07 -11.73
N GLN A 57 11.12 4.47 -11.77
CA GLN A 57 10.62 3.52 -10.77
C GLN A 57 10.74 2.04 -11.18
N LYS A 58 11.46 1.74 -12.27
CA LYS A 58 11.62 0.39 -12.80
C LYS A 58 12.13 -0.63 -11.78
N SER A 59 12.96 -0.18 -10.83
CA SER A 59 13.49 -1.02 -9.75
C SER A 59 12.39 -1.54 -8.80
N GLN A 60 11.39 -0.70 -8.48
CA GLN A 60 10.28 -1.03 -7.56
C GLN A 60 9.23 -1.95 -8.22
N ILE A 61 9.03 -1.81 -9.52
CA ILE A 61 8.11 -2.67 -10.30
C ILE A 61 8.71 -4.06 -10.49
N SER A 62 10.04 -4.15 -10.67
CA SER A 62 10.74 -5.43 -10.87
C SER A 62 10.69 -6.32 -9.62
N SER A 63 10.80 -5.74 -8.42
CA SER A 63 10.71 -6.49 -7.17
C SER A 63 9.29 -6.99 -6.89
N LEU A 64 8.25 -6.22 -7.27
CA LEU A 64 6.86 -6.65 -7.12
C LEU A 64 6.50 -7.77 -8.11
N GLU A 65 7.02 -7.71 -9.34
CA GLU A 65 6.86 -8.77 -10.34
C GLU A 65 7.58 -10.07 -9.90
N GLU A 66 8.80 -9.99 -9.38
CA GLU A 66 9.55 -11.14 -8.87
C GLU A 66 8.88 -11.80 -7.65
N ASN A 67 8.40 -10.99 -6.69
CA ASN A 67 7.65 -11.48 -5.54
C ASN A 67 6.34 -12.16 -5.97
N THR A 68 5.61 -11.57 -6.92
CA THR A 68 4.38 -12.15 -7.48
C THR A 68 4.67 -13.47 -8.20
N ASN A 69 5.72 -13.53 -9.01
CA ASN A 69 6.16 -14.75 -9.69
C ASN A 69 6.58 -15.85 -8.69
N SER A 70 7.24 -15.48 -7.59
CA SER A 70 7.64 -16.40 -6.52
C SER A 70 6.43 -16.97 -5.77
N LEU A 71 5.45 -16.12 -5.46
CA LEU A 71 4.17 -16.56 -4.87
C LEU A 71 3.40 -17.47 -5.82
N GLN A 72 3.34 -17.12 -7.10
CA GLN A 72 2.68 -17.93 -8.12
C GLN A 72 3.36 -19.30 -8.28
N LYS A 73 4.70 -19.36 -8.17
CA LYS A 73 5.46 -20.62 -8.17
C LYS A 73 5.10 -21.51 -6.99
N GLU A 74 4.81 -20.95 -5.83
CA GLU A 74 4.35 -21.73 -4.66
C GLU A 74 2.87 -22.14 -4.73
N LEU A 75 2.01 -21.36 -5.39
CA LEU A 75 0.62 -21.76 -5.64
C LEU A 75 0.50 -22.83 -6.74
N ASN A 76 1.36 -22.77 -7.76
CA ASN A 76 1.39 -23.76 -8.85
C ASN A 76 2.09 -25.06 -8.46
N ARG A 77 2.84 -25.08 -7.35
CA ARG A 77 3.23 -26.32 -6.67
C ARG A 77 1.98 -26.97 -6.04
N ARG A 78 1.18 -27.63 -6.88
CA ARG A 78 0.14 -28.57 -6.42
C ARG A 78 0.79 -29.59 -5.48
N PRO A 79 0.30 -29.77 -4.24
CA PRO A 79 0.78 -30.84 -3.39
C PRO A 79 0.31 -32.16 -4.02
N SER A 80 1.24 -32.86 -4.64
CA SER A 80 1.05 -34.23 -5.14
C SER A 80 1.36 -35.20 -4.00
N ALA A 81 0.59 -35.12 -2.92
CA ALA A 81 0.59 -36.08 -1.83
C ALA A 81 -0.68 -35.92 -0.98
N PRO A 82 -1.22 -37.00 -0.40
CA PRO A 82 -2.31 -36.89 0.56
C PRO A 82 -1.85 -36.04 1.76
N SER A 83 -2.73 -35.15 2.16
CA SER A 83 -2.54 -34.06 3.12
C SER A 83 -1.88 -34.53 4.43
N ALA A 84 -0.60 -34.18 4.62
CA ALA A 84 -0.07 -33.92 5.96
C ALA A 84 -0.39 -32.45 6.26
N ALA A 85 -1.07 -32.20 7.38
CA ALA A 85 -1.53 -30.88 7.81
C ALA A 85 -0.46 -29.81 7.57
N LYS A 86 -0.69 -28.94 6.59
CA LYS A 86 0.21 -27.83 6.29
C LYS A 86 0.05 -26.82 7.43
N THR A 87 1.05 -26.69 8.29
CA THR A 87 1.09 -25.70 9.37
C THR A 87 0.86 -24.31 8.77
N MET A 88 -0.31 -23.72 9.03
CA MET A 88 -0.60 -22.34 8.67
C MET A 88 0.03 -21.43 9.72
N HIS A 89 1.13 -20.78 9.36
CA HIS A 89 1.74 -19.73 10.16
C HIS A 89 0.94 -18.43 10.02
N VAL A 90 -0.25 -18.40 10.62
CA VAL A 90 -1.01 -17.17 10.80
C VAL A 90 -0.76 -16.61 12.19
N PRO A 91 -0.47 -15.31 12.32
CA PRO A 91 -0.29 -14.69 13.62
C PRO A 91 -1.59 -14.70 14.41
N MET A 92 -1.54 -15.32 15.58
CA MET A 92 -2.67 -15.48 16.49
C MET A 92 -3.25 -14.15 17.01
N TYR A 93 -2.46 -13.07 16.99
CA TYR A 93 -2.84 -11.73 17.45
C TYR A 93 -3.85 -11.00 16.53
N ASN A 94 -4.02 -11.42 15.28
CA ASN A 94 -4.95 -10.78 14.34
C ASN A 94 -6.37 -11.37 14.38
N MET A 95 -6.62 -12.37 15.24
CA MET A 95 -7.92 -13.03 15.30
C MET A 95 -8.86 -12.36 16.30
N PRO A 96 -10.12 -12.08 15.91
CA PRO A 96 -11.10 -11.49 16.81
C PRO A 96 -11.34 -12.40 18.01
N MET A 97 -11.04 -11.89 19.20
CA MET A 97 -11.36 -12.54 20.47
C MET A 97 -12.84 -12.37 20.78
N LEU A 98 -13.48 -13.44 21.26
CA LEU A 98 -14.87 -13.37 21.72
C LEU A 98 -14.90 -12.89 23.16
N ILE A 99 -15.78 -11.92 23.41
CA ILE A 99 -16.03 -11.30 24.70
C ILE A 99 -17.47 -11.64 25.08
N ASP A 100 -17.71 -11.94 26.36
CA ASP A 100 -19.06 -12.11 26.86
C ASP A 100 -19.67 -10.74 27.16
N GLU A 101 -20.59 -10.29 26.31
CA GLU A 101 -21.33 -9.04 26.54
C GLU A 101 -22.49 -9.23 27.54
N THR A 102 -22.78 -10.47 27.94
CA THR A 102 -23.88 -10.79 28.87
C THR A 102 -23.42 -10.90 30.32
N SER A 103 -22.11 -10.88 30.59
CA SER A 103 -21.61 -10.82 31.96
C SER A 103 -21.85 -9.42 32.53
N GLU A 104 -22.53 -9.36 33.70
CA GLU A 104 -22.80 -8.14 34.46
C GLU A 104 -21.51 -7.31 34.71
N ASP A 105 -20.37 -8.00 34.73
CA ASP A 105 -19.03 -7.43 34.61
C ASP A 105 -18.66 -7.23 33.13
N LYS A 106 -18.62 -5.97 32.71
CA LYS A 106 -18.31 -5.55 31.33
C LYS A 106 -17.03 -6.18 30.80
N GLY A 107 -17.13 -6.90 29.69
CA GLY A 107 -15.99 -7.11 28.78
C GLY A 107 -15.04 -8.24 29.13
N ASN A 108 -15.48 -9.24 29.90
CA ASN A 108 -14.66 -10.41 30.16
C ASN A 108 -14.51 -11.28 28.91
N TYR A 109 -13.30 -11.80 28.69
CA TYR A 109 -13.06 -12.74 27.60
C TYR A 109 -13.82 -14.04 27.85
N LEU A 110 -14.41 -14.59 26.77
CA LEU A 110 -14.90 -15.96 26.84
C LEU A 110 -13.73 -16.90 27.13
N PRO A 111 -13.87 -17.81 28.10
CA PRO A 111 -12.76 -18.66 28.53
C PRO A 111 -12.26 -19.57 27.40
N MET A 112 -13.12 -19.90 26.43
CA MET A 112 -12.77 -20.68 25.25
C MET A 112 -12.86 -19.79 24.00
N GLN A 113 -11.78 -19.73 23.24
CA GLN A 113 -11.69 -19.03 21.97
C GLN A 113 -11.48 -20.03 20.83
N CYS A 114 -12.08 -19.77 19.66
CA CYS A 114 -12.02 -20.69 18.53
C CYS A 114 -11.73 -19.98 17.21
N TRP A 115 -10.81 -20.53 16.42
CA TRP A 115 -10.58 -20.17 15.02
C TRP A 115 -11.56 -20.93 14.12
N LYS A 116 -12.59 -20.23 13.64
CA LYS A 116 -13.60 -20.83 12.74
C LYS A 116 -13.02 -21.37 11.43
N SER A 117 -11.90 -20.81 10.94
CA SER A 117 -11.27 -21.21 9.67
C SER A 117 -10.49 -22.53 9.77
N THR A 118 -9.93 -22.84 10.93
CA THR A 118 -9.13 -24.06 11.16
C THR A 118 -9.84 -25.09 12.04
N GLY A 119 -10.86 -24.67 12.79
CA GLY A 119 -11.51 -25.51 13.80
C GLY A 119 -10.71 -25.66 15.09
N MET A 120 -9.63 -24.89 15.28
CA MET A 120 -8.82 -24.93 16.50
C MET A 120 -9.45 -24.09 17.60
N CYS A 121 -9.54 -24.61 18.82
CA CYS A 121 -9.93 -23.86 20.01
C CYS A 121 -8.86 -23.92 21.10
N TRP A 122 -8.80 -22.89 21.93
CA TRP A 122 -7.89 -22.78 23.07
C TRP A 122 -8.58 -22.06 24.23
N CYS A 123 -7.98 -22.12 25.40
CA CYS A 123 -8.45 -21.43 26.59
C CYS A 123 -7.66 -20.15 26.83
N VAL A 124 -8.30 -19.14 27.40
CA VAL A 124 -7.70 -17.86 27.74
C VAL A 124 -7.91 -17.50 29.22
N ASP A 125 -6.98 -16.70 29.76
CA ASP A 125 -7.06 -16.11 31.09
C ASP A 125 -7.96 -14.85 31.13
N SER A 126 -8.10 -14.22 32.30
CA SER A 126 -8.90 -12.97 32.44
C SER A 126 -8.37 -11.79 31.61
N ASN A 127 -7.09 -11.83 31.19
CA ASN A 127 -6.49 -10.82 30.33
C ASN A 127 -6.65 -11.16 28.84
N GLY A 128 -7.21 -12.34 28.52
CA GLY A 128 -7.36 -12.82 27.15
C GLY A 128 -6.11 -13.52 26.59
N SER A 129 -5.11 -13.79 27.43
CA SER A 129 -3.91 -14.50 27.00
C SER A 129 -4.18 -15.99 26.91
N MET A 130 -3.68 -16.63 25.85
CA MET A 130 -3.80 -18.08 25.70
C MET A 130 -3.06 -18.81 26.81
N ILE A 131 -3.71 -19.83 27.36
CA ILE A 131 -3.12 -20.78 28.29
C ILE A 131 -2.33 -21.81 27.47
N GLU A 132 -1.03 -21.89 27.73
CA GLU A 132 -0.12 -22.85 27.07
C GLU A 132 -0.65 -24.29 27.14
N GLY A 133 -0.61 -25.00 26.01
CA GLY A 133 -1.09 -26.38 25.91
C GLY A 133 -2.62 -26.56 25.81
N SER A 134 -3.41 -25.49 25.85
CA SER A 134 -4.87 -25.58 25.70
C SER A 134 -5.35 -25.68 24.25
N LEU A 135 -4.48 -25.42 23.27
CA LEU A 135 -4.79 -25.44 21.84
C LEU A 135 -5.08 -26.87 21.33
N ASN A 136 -6.31 -27.12 20.91
CA ASN A 136 -6.74 -28.41 20.36
C ASN A 136 -7.72 -28.22 19.18
N GLU A 137 -7.94 -29.27 18.40
CA GLU A 137 -8.99 -29.31 17.38
C GLU A 137 -10.36 -29.50 18.04
N GLY A 138 -11.31 -28.60 17.74
CA GLY A 138 -12.68 -28.64 18.25
C GLY A 138 -12.84 -28.03 19.65
N PRO A 139 -14.06 -28.11 20.23
CA PRO A 139 -14.37 -27.48 21.51
C PRO A 139 -13.52 -28.02 22.67
N VAL A 140 -12.90 -27.12 23.43
CA VAL A 140 -12.08 -27.45 24.60
C VAL A 140 -12.78 -27.09 25.91
N ASN A 141 -12.57 -27.91 26.94
CA ASN A 141 -13.12 -27.62 28.27
C ASN A 141 -12.14 -26.77 29.08
N CYS A 142 -12.51 -25.52 29.34
CA CYS A 142 -11.72 -24.57 30.12
C CYS A 142 -12.11 -24.54 31.61
N ALA A 143 -12.98 -25.45 32.07
CA ALA A 143 -13.34 -25.54 33.48
C ALA A 143 -12.15 -25.99 34.34
N GLY A 144 -11.74 -25.15 35.30
CA GLY A 144 -10.63 -25.42 36.21
C GLY A 144 -9.27 -24.86 35.76
N MET A 145 -9.23 -24.10 34.66
CA MET A 145 -8.03 -23.35 34.29
C MET A 145 -7.89 -22.06 35.11
N PRO A 146 -6.66 -21.59 35.39
CA PRO A 146 -6.44 -20.35 36.13
C PRO A 146 -7.04 -19.17 35.33
N ARG A 147 -7.86 -18.37 36.01
CA ARG A 147 -8.46 -17.16 35.47
C ARG A 147 -7.74 -15.94 35.99
#